data_AF-A0A353QFG5-F1
#
_entry.id   AF-A0A353QFG5-F1
#
_cell.length_a   1.000
_cell.length_b   1.000
_cell.length_c   1.000
_cell.angle_alpha   90.00
_cell.angle_beta   90.00
_cell.angle_gamma   90.00
#
_symmetry.space_group_name_H-M   'P 1'
#
loop_
_entity.id
_entity.type
_entity.pdbx_description
1 polymer ?
#
loop_
_entity_poly.entity_id
_entity_poly.type
_entity_poly.pdbx_seq_one_letter_code
_entity_poly.pdbx_strand_id
1 'polypeptide(L)'
;YLDQFALESGDSGMLQLLSKIFEYIAQNDELCRVLLGSNGVVDFQTKVMQIVSTRIVVEWRKKQQVDEATAQYIYTYVATGSIGVIRKWLLDTNPKSPQEMAHLVVRMVYKGIEQFIL
;
A
#
# COMPACT_ATOMS: atom_id res chain seq x y z
N TYR A 1 -15.34 -3.67 3.43
CA TYR A 1 -15.21 -2.19 3.57
C TYR A 1 -14.11 -1.65 2.64
N LEU A 2 -12.87 -2.16 2.72
CA LEU A 2 -11.79 -1.72 1.84
C LEU A 2 -11.92 -2.18 0.37
N ASP A 3 -12.61 -3.30 0.12
CA ASP A 3 -12.78 -3.88 -1.23
C ASP A 3 -13.57 -2.98 -2.19
N GLN A 4 -14.47 -2.13 -1.69
CA GLN A 4 -15.22 -1.18 -2.52
C GLN A 4 -14.33 -0.09 -3.12
N PHE A 5 -13.26 0.31 -2.42
CA PHE A 5 -12.31 1.32 -2.88
C PHE A 5 -11.19 0.72 -3.76
N ALA A 6 -11.06 -0.61 -3.78
CA ALA A 6 -10.14 -1.29 -4.69
C ALA A 6 -10.55 -1.14 -6.17
N LEU A 7 -11.80 -0.72 -6.44
CA LEU A 7 -12.43 -0.68 -7.77
C LEU A 7 -12.26 0.64 -8.53
N GLU A 8 -11.79 1.73 -7.89
CA GLU A 8 -11.58 3.02 -8.56
C GLU A 8 -10.20 3.09 -9.23
N SER A 9 -10.11 3.55 -10.49
CA SER A 9 -8.88 3.63 -11.29
C SER A 9 -8.21 5.02 -11.26
N GLY A 10 -6.86 5.07 -11.33
CA GLY A 10 -6.03 6.29 -11.42
C GLY A 10 -5.19 6.64 -10.16
N ASP A 11 -4.28 7.63 -10.27
CA ASP A 11 -3.45 8.14 -9.17
C ASP A 11 -4.29 8.62 -7.97
N SER A 12 -5.40 9.28 -8.27
CA SER A 12 -6.41 9.67 -7.28
C SER A 12 -7.02 8.46 -6.57
N GLY A 13 -7.18 7.33 -7.27
CA GLY A 13 -7.64 6.08 -6.70
C GLY A 13 -6.65 5.53 -5.69
N MET A 14 -5.37 5.39 -6.06
CA MET A 14 -4.33 4.86 -5.17
C MET A 14 -4.20 5.69 -3.89
N LEU A 15 -4.19 7.02 -4.02
CA LEU A 15 -4.15 7.94 -2.89
C LEU A 15 -5.37 7.80 -1.97
N GLN A 16 -6.59 7.69 -2.53
CA GLN A 16 -7.79 7.49 -1.72
C GLN A 16 -7.76 6.19 -0.94
N LEU A 17 -7.36 5.07 -1.57
CA LEU A 17 -7.27 3.78 -0.86
C LEU A 17 -6.24 3.83 0.26
N LEU A 18 -5.04 4.36 0.00
CA LEU A 18 -4.02 4.49 1.03
C LEU A 18 -4.48 5.41 2.16
N SER A 19 -5.17 6.51 1.84
CA SER A 19 -5.76 7.39 2.84
C SER A 19 -6.75 6.64 3.72
N LYS A 20 -7.63 5.82 3.13
CA LYS A 20 -8.60 5.00 3.88
C LYS A 20 -7.92 3.92 4.72
N ILE A 21 -6.84 3.31 4.23
CA ILE A 21 -6.06 2.34 5.00
C ILE A 21 -5.43 3.02 6.22
N PHE A 22 -4.74 4.15 6.03
CA PHE A 22 -4.13 4.87 7.15
C PHE A 22 -5.17 5.44 8.14
N GLU A 23 -6.31 5.94 7.65
CA GLU A 23 -7.44 6.37 8.49
C GLU A 23 -7.99 5.21 9.33
N TYR A 24 -8.21 4.05 8.70
CA TYR A 24 -8.68 2.86 9.40
C TYR A 24 -7.69 2.41 10.47
N ILE A 25 -6.39 2.40 10.16
CA ILE A 25 -5.36 2.01 11.12
C ILE A 25 -5.30 3.00 12.29
N ALA A 26 -5.37 4.32 12.04
CA ALA A 26 -5.42 5.32 13.11
C ALA A 26 -6.65 5.16 14.02
N GLN A 27 -7.82 4.87 13.43
CA GLN A 27 -9.06 4.67 14.18
C GLN A 27 -9.09 3.36 14.99
N ASN A 28 -8.28 2.38 14.59
CA ASN A 28 -8.23 1.05 15.19
C ASN A 28 -6.82 0.71 15.69
N ASP A 29 -6.07 1.70 16.20
CA ASP A 29 -4.64 1.58 16.52
C ASP A 29 -4.32 0.36 17.41
N GLU A 30 -5.07 0.13 18.48
CA GLU A 30 -4.86 -1.01 19.39
C GLU A 30 -5.01 -2.35 18.67
N LEU A 31 -6.10 -2.53 17.93
CA LEU A 31 -6.36 -3.73 17.12
C LEU A 31 -5.27 -3.91 16.05
N CYS A 32 -4.92 -2.83 15.37
CA CYS A 32 -3.91 -2.86 14.32
C CYS A 32 -2.52 -3.15 14.89
N ARG A 33 -2.16 -2.67 16.08
CA ARG A 33 -0.90 -3.03 16.77
C ARG A 33 -0.84 -4.52 17.08
N VAL A 34 -1.95 -5.13 17.46
CA VAL A 34 -2.03 -6.58 17.66
C VAL A 34 -1.87 -7.33 16.33
N LEU A 35 -2.57 -6.89 15.28
CA LEU A 35 -2.59 -7.59 13.98
C LEU A 35 -1.33 -7.36 13.12
N LEU A 36 -0.65 -6.22 13.25
CA LEU A 36 0.51 -5.81 12.43
C LEU A 36 1.82 -5.70 13.23
N GLY A 37 1.76 -5.84 14.55
CA GLY A 37 2.91 -5.85 15.45
C GLY A 37 3.80 -7.09 15.29
N SER A 38 4.76 -7.26 16.19
CA SER A 38 5.75 -8.36 16.19
C SER A 38 5.13 -9.76 16.23
N ASN A 39 3.89 -9.89 16.74
CA ASN A 39 3.11 -11.15 16.79
C ASN A 39 1.91 -11.16 15.82
N GLY A 40 1.88 -10.24 14.86
CA GLY A 40 0.74 -10.09 13.96
C GLY A 40 0.42 -11.36 13.20
N VAL A 41 -0.87 -11.71 13.12
CA VAL A 41 -1.36 -12.86 12.36
C VAL A 41 -0.91 -12.69 10.91
N VAL A 42 -0.06 -13.60 10.42
CA VAL A 42 0.51 -13.60 9.06
C VAL A 42 -0.56 -13.38 7.99
N ASP A 43 -1.78 -13.87 8.23
CA ASP A 43 -2.92 -13.72 7.33
C ASP A 43 -3.38 -12.27 7.13
N PHE A 44 -3.28 -11.40 8.14
CA PHE A 44 -3.70 -10.00 8.01
C PHE A 44 -2.70 -9.19 7.18
N GLN A 45 -1.41 -9.41 7.42
CA GLN A 45 -0.34 -8.82 6.60
C GLN A 45 -0.47 -9.28 5.14
N THR A 46 -0.74 -10.57 4.93
CA THR A 46 -0.97 -11.17 3.61
C THR A 46 -2.20 -10.57 2.92
N LYS A 47 -3.31 -10.33 3.62
CA LYS A 47 -4.50 -9.68 3.05
C LYS A 47 -4.24 -8.24 2.64
N VAL A 48 -3.56 -7.45 3.49
CA VAL A 48 -3.17 -6.08 3.12
C VAL A 48 -2.24 -6.10 1.91
N MET A 49 -1.30 -7.05 1.87
CA MET A 49 -0.41 -7.29 0.73
C MET A 49 -1.19 -7.55 -0.55
N GLN A 50 -2.16 -8.48 -0.51
CA GLN A 50 -3.00 -8.84 -1.66
C GLN A 50 -3.85 -7.67 -2.16
N ILE A 51 -4.42 -6.85 -1.27
CA ILE A 51 -5.25 -5.70 -1.67
C ILE A 51 -4.40 -4.65 -2.37
N VAL A 52 -3.26 -4.30 -1.77
CA VAL A 52 -2.33 -3.30 -2.33
C VAL A 52 -1.75 -3.81 -3.64
N SER A 53 -1.23 -5.04 -3.67
CA SER A 53 -0.62 -5.64 -4.87
C SER A 53 -1.61 -5.78 -6.01
N THR A 54 -2.83 -6.31 -5.76
CA THR A 54 -3.83 -6.52 -6.81
C THR A 54 -4.18 -5.22 -7.53
N ARG A 55 -4.29 -4.12 -6.79
CA ARG A 55 -4.66 -2.84 -7.40
C ARG A 55 -3.53 -2.22 -8.20
N ILE A 56 -2.31 -2.31 -7.68
CA ILE A 56 -1.11 -1.89 -8.41
C ILE A 56 -0.97 -2.70 -9.71
N VAL A 57 -1.19 -4.02 -9.63
CA VAL A 57 -1.16 -4.93 -10.78
C VAL A 57 -2.20 -4.55 -11.82
N VAL A 58 -3.46 -4.36 -11.41
CA VAL A 58 -4.57 -4.09 -12.34
C VAL A 58 -4.41 -2.73 -13.03
N GLU A 59 -4.00 -1.70 -12.29
CA GLU A 59 -3.81 -0.36 -12.86
C GLU A 59 -2.60 -0.30 -13.79
N TRP A 60 -1.58 -1.12 -13.56
CA TRP A 60 -0.33 -1.06 -14.34
C TRP A 60 -0.30 -2.04 -15.52
N ARG A 61 -1.01 -3.18 -15.43
CA ARG A 61 -1.21 -4.08 -16.58
C ARG A 61 -1.91 -3.37 -17.76
N LYS A 62 -2.65 -2.29 -17.50
CA LYS A 62 -3.27 -1.45 -18.53
C LYS A 62 -2.30 -0.50 -19.26
N LYS A 63 -1.10 -0.26 -18.72
CA LYS A 63 -0.10 0.70 -19.23
C LYS A 63 1.11 0.02 -19.91
N GLN A 64 1.00 -1.25 -20.26
CA GLN A 64 2.11 -2.16 -20.64
C GLN A 64 3.21 -1.54 -21.52
N GLN A 65 4.37 -1.27 -20.90
CA GLN A 65 5.70 -1.17 -21.55
C GLN A 65 6.74 -2.12 -20.92
N VAL A 66 6.36 -2.96 -19.95
CA VAL A 66 7.27 -3.79 -19.13
C VAL A 66 6.91 -5.27 -19.27
N ASP A 67 7.92 -6.14 -19.33
CA ASP A 67 7.72 -7.58 -19.36
C ASP A 67 7.16 -8.13 -18.04
N GLU A 68 6.53 -9.30 -18.11
CA GLU A 68 5.83 -9.89 -16.97
C GLU A 68 6.74 -10.22 -15.78
N ALA A 69 8.00 -10.62 -16.02
CA ALA A 69 8.92 -10.94 -14.95
C ALA A 69 9.36 -9.67 -14.20
N THR A 70 9.72 -8.61 -14.92
CA THR A 70 10.05 -7.32 -14.31
C THR A 70 8.85 -6.73 -13.57
N ALA A 71 7.64 -6.86 -14.12
CA ALA A 71 6.42 -6.44 -13.45
C ALA A 71 6.21 -7.15 -12.09
N GLN A 72 6.46 -8.47 -12.00
CA GLN A 72 6.36 -9.21 -10.75
C GLN A 72 7.33 -8.72 -9.66
N TYR A 73 8.57 -8.38 -10.03
CA TYR A 73 9.53 -7.80 -9.07
C TYR A 73 9.08 -6.43 -8.58
N ILE A 74 8.59 -5.58 -9.49
CA ILE A 74 8.04 -4.27 -9.17
C ILE A 74 6.84 -4.40 -8.21
N TYR A 75 5.91 -5.32 -8.47
CA TYR A 75 4.77 -5.55 -7.58
C TYR A 75 5.20 -6.01 -6.18
N THR A 76 6.20 -6.90 -6.12
CA THR A 76 6.76 -7.38 -4.86
C THR A 76 7.41 -6.25 -4.07
N TYR A 77 8.21 -5.41 -4.74
CA TYR A 77 8.85 -4.24 -4.14
C TYR A 77 7.81 -3.27 -3.55
N VAL A 78 6.79 -2.91 -4.32
CA VAL A 78 5.80 -1.93 -3.89
C VAL A 78 4.95 -2.45 -2.73
N ALA A 79 4.50 -3.71 -2.80
CA ALA A 79 3.68 -4.30 -1.75
C ALA A 79 4.47 -4.41 -0.44
N THR A 80 5.70 -4.93 -0.51
CA THR A 80 6.57 -5.10 0.65
C THR A 80 6.98 -3.75 1.26
N GLY A 81 7.35 -2.78 0.41
CA GLY A 81 7.73 -1.44 0.83
C GLY A 81 6.57 -0.70 1.51
N SER A 82 5.37 -0.78 0.95
CA SER A 82 4.17 -0.15 1.53
C SER A 82 3.85 -0.70 2.93
N ILE A 83 3.94 -2.02 3.10
CA ILE A 83 3.73 -2.68 4.41
C ILE A 83 4.78 -2.25 5.42
N GLY A 84 6.06 -2.22 5.02
CA GLY A 84 7.15 -1.76 5.90
C GLY A 84 6.91 -0.35 6.42
N VAL A 85 6.44 0.55 5.55
CA VAL A 85 6.08 1.92 5.92
C VAL A 85 4.89 1.97 6.87
N ILE A 86 3.84 1.19 6.60
CA ILE A 86 2.65 1.10 7.47
C ILE A 86 3.04 0.58 8.86
N ARG A 87 3.84 -0.48 8.95
CA ARG A 87 4.29 -1.05 10.22
C ARG A 87 5.16 -0.07 11.00
N LYS A 88 6.10 0.60 10.33
CA LYS A 88 6.91 1.65 10.95
C LYS A 88 6.00 2.74 11.52
N TRP A 89 5.06 3.24 10.72
CA TRP A 89 4.16 4.32 11.11
C TRP A 89 3.29 3.95 12.31
N LEU A 90 2.73 2.74 12.29
CA LEU A 90 1.94 2.21 13.40
C LEU A 90 2.76 2.14 14.69
N LEU A 91 4.03 1.74 14.62
CA LEU A 91 4.90 1.62 15.79
C LEU A 91 5.63 2.93 16.15
N ASP A 92 5.41 4.01 15.41
CA ASP A 92 6.07 5.30 15.63
C ASP A 92 5.49 5.99 16.88
N THR A 93 6.34 6.61 17.69
CA THR A 93 5.93 7.34 18.89
C THR A 93 5.39 8.73 18.56
N ASN A 94 5.76 9.29 17.41
CA ASN A 94 5.24 10.56 16.91
C ASN A 94 4.97 10.47 15.39
N PRO A 95 3.94 9.70 15.00
CA PRO A 95 3.64 9.47 13.59
C PRO A 95 3.15 10.74 12.88
N LYS A 96 3.42 10.82 11.57
CA LYS A 96 2.73 11.79 10.69
C LYS A 96 1.22 11.51 10.63
N SER A 97 0.42 12.45 10.16
CA SER A 97 -1.01 12.21 9.95
C SER A 97 -1.27 11.11 8.90
N PRO A 98 -2.44 10.43 8.96
CA PRO A 98 -2.83 9.44 7.96
C PRO A 98 -2.71 9.94 6.51
N GLN A 99 -3.13 11.17 6.26
CA GLN A 99 -3.10 11.79 4.94
C GLN A 99 -1.66 12.05 4.48
N GLU A 100 -0.79 12.56 5.34
CA GLU A 100 0.62 12.75 5.01
C GLU A 100 1.31 11.43 4.67
N MET A 101 0.99 10.36 5.39
CA MET A 101 1.53 9.03 5.11
C MET A 101 1.02 8.44 3.80
N ALA A 102 -0.27 8.62 3.50
CA ALA A 102 -0.83 8.20 2.22
C ALA A 102 -0.10 8.87 1.05
N HIS A 103 0.10 10.20 1.13
CA HIS A 103 0.85 10.95 0.12
C HIS A 103 2.32 10.49 0.02
N LEU A 104 2.96 10.21 1.16
CA LEU A 104 4.33 9.71 1.20
C LEU A 104 4.46 8.37 0.47
N VAL A 105 3.58 7.40 0.78
CA VAL A 105 3.59 6.08 0.13
C VAL A 105 3.32 6.22 -1.36
N VAL A 106 2.27 6.94 -1.76
CA VAL A 106 1.98 7.20 -3.19
C VAL A 106 3.21 7.76 -3.89
N ARG A 107 3.84 8.80 -3.34
CA ARG A 107 5.04 9.41 -3.94
C ARG A 107 6.19 8.42 -4.09
N MET A 108 6.47 7.61 -3.06
CA MET A 108 7.52 6.59 -3.11
C MET A 108 7.23 5.54 -4.17
N VAL A 109 5.98 5.08 -4.27
CA VAL A 109 5.56 4.10 -5.28
C VAL A 109 5.75 4.65 -6.68
N TYR A 110 5.18 5.81 -6.99
CA TYR A 110 5.28 6.39 -8.34
C TYR A 110 6.70 6.76 -8.73
N LYS A 111 7.48 7.37 -7.82
CA LYS A 111 8.86 7.77 -8.12
C LYS A 111 9.84 6.60 -8.12
N GLY A 112 9.63 5.58 -7.29
CA GLY A 112 10.51 4.41 -7.22
C GLY A 112 10.49 3.55 -8.48
N ILE A 113 9.42 3.63 -9.26
CA ILE A 113 9.22 2.82 -10.46
C ILE A 113 9.21 3.63 -11.76
N GLU A 114 9.23 4.97 -11.67
CA GLU A 114 8.98 5.90 -12.79
C GLU A 114 9.76 5.56 -14.05
N GLN A 115 11.03 5.16 -13.89
CA GLN A 115 11.96 4.80 -14.98
C GLN A 115 11.65 3.45 -15.66
N PHE A 116 10.77 2.64 -15.07
CA PHE A 116 10.38 1.35 -15.64
C PHE A 116 9.04 1.43 -16.35
N ILE A 117 8.17 2.38 -15.99
CA ILE A 117 6.79 2.47 -16.49
C ILE A 117 6.56 3.62 -17.49
N LEU A 118 7.56 4.47 -17.74
CA LEU A 118 7.58 5.53 -18.75
C LEU A 118 8.51 5.13 -19.90
#